data_AF-A0A1M5E125-F1
#
_entry.id   AF-A0A1M5E125-F1
#
_cell.length_a   1.000
_cell.length_b   1.000
_cell.length_c   1.000
_cell.angle_alpha   90.00
_cell.angle_beta   90.00
_cell.angle_gamma   90.00
#
_symmetry.space_group_name_H-M   'P 1'
#
loop_
_entity.id
_entity.type
_entity.pdbx_description
1 polymer ?
#
loop_
_entity_poly.entity_id
_entity_poly.type
_entity_poly.pdbx_seq_one_letter_code
_entity_poly.pdbx_strand_id
1 'polypeptide(L)'
;MALDIKKDLALPEMEFFNVKDQKSGICIHHTVGGSAESTYNWWRNDSQMVGTAYLIGRDGTLYQIFDPENWAWQFGLPWEYEDKIVFEKRFIGIELASEGGILEQDGIYYCFDRVSPKTVKPANEIFDAGMDYRGYRIFDQYEPEQVATLIELINTLCDRFDIPRRVPAEPMNYYGQELKGFHGIIGHAMVRKDKSDPAPMPGFWDQLRNGCDLEFIDTEKDRPLMENQTMSEQEIDSLFEENVKELNKMNVSAGSMVKGLIQELQRNNRGTYIRLRNAVEEGHQISYDFVEGDKSLVKRIGTALGFKNITKNKMEVRNG
;
A
#
# COMPACT_ATOMS: atom_id res chain seq x y z
N MET A 1 -9.56 -19.79 -8.17
CA MET A 1 -11.01 -19.91 -7.89
C MET A 1 -11.46 -18.61 -7.24
N ALA A 2 -12.77 -18.35 -7.09
CA ALA A 2 -13.18 -17.19 -6.28
C ALA A 2 -12.80 -17.47 -4.81
N LEU A 3 -12.13 -16.52 -4.14
CA LEU A 3 -11.80 -16.63 -2.72
C LEU A 3 -13.09 -16.79 -1.91
N ASP A 4 -13.13 -17.79 -1.02
CA ASP A 4 -14.18 -17.92 -0.02
C ASP A 4 -13.86 -16.97 1.14
N ILE A 5 -14.55 -15.82 1.17
CA ILE A 5 -14.30 -14.75 2.13
C ILE A 5 -15.44 -14.73 3.16
N LYS A 6 -15.12 -15.04 4.41
CA LYS A 6 -16.07 -14.95 5.51
C LYS A 6 -16.15 -13.53 6.08
N LYS A 7 -17.30 -13.19 6.65
CA LYS A 7 -17.61 -11.86 7.23
C LYS A 7 -18.19 -11.94 8.64
N ASP A 8 -18.17 -13.12 9.24
CA ASP A 8 -18.59 -13.39 10.62
C ASP A 8 -17.71 -12.68 11.66
N LEU A 9 -16.46 -12.34 11.31
CA LEU A 9 -15.54 -11.52 12.13
C LEU A 9 -15.46 -10.04 11.67
N ALA A 10 -16.52 -9.50 11.08
CA ALA A 10 -16.56 -8.09 10.70
C ALA A 10 -16.53 -7.18 11.95
N LEU A 11 -15.65 -6.17 11.94
CA LEU A 11 -15.60 -5.16 12.98
C LEU A 11 -16.78 -4.17 12.84
N PRO A 12 -17.29 -3.62 13.96
CA PRO A 12 -18.23 -2.51 13.92
C PRO A 12 -17.65 -1.28 13.20
N GLU A 13 -18.49 -0.46 12.57
CA GLU A 13 -18.05 0.73 11.81
C GLU A 13 -17.24 1.76 12.62
N MET A 14 -17.34 1.73 13.96
CA MET A 14 -16.59 2.64 14.84
C MET A 14 -15.15 2.19 15.11
N GLU A 15 -14.77 0.98 14.71
CA GLU A 15 -13.43 0.42 14.93
C GLU A 15 -12.47 0.66 13.75
N PHE A 16 -12.94 1.34 12.69
CA PHE A 16 -12.14 1.73 11.54
C PHE A 16 -12.63 3.05 10.94
N PHE A 17 -11.81 3.68 10.11
CA PHE A 17 -12.16 4.89 9.39
C PHE A 17 -12.88 4.53 8.10
N ASN A 18 -14.19 4.80 8.04
CA ASN A 18 -15.04 4.57 6.87
C ASN A 18 -14.84 5.69 5.82
N VAL A 19 -13.61 5.82 5.34
CA VAL A 19 -13.19 6.73 4.29
C VAL A 19 -12.59 5.89 3.19
N LYS A 20 -13.29 5.83 2.04
CA LYS A 20 -12.81 5.11 0.87
C LYS A 20 -11.59 5.82 0.29
N ASP A 21 -10.41 5.28 0.57
CA ASP A 21 -9.12 5.80 0.13
C ASP A 21 -8.55 4.98 -1.03
N GLN A 22 -7.68 5.61 -1.82
CA GLN A 22 -6.88 4.89 -2.80
C GLN A 22 -5.86 4.00 -2.11
N LYS A 23 -5.71 2.77 -2.60
CA LYS A 23 -4.76 1.80 -2.08
C LYS A 23 -3.61 1.66 -3.05
N SER A 24 -2.40 1.85 -2.54
CA SER A 24 -1.16 1.73 -3.33
C SER A 24 -0.23 0.64 -2.80
N GLY A 25 -0.64 -0.07 -1.74
CA GLY A 25 0.12 -1.20 -1.26
C GLY A 25 -0.65 -2.15 -0.36
N ILE A 26 0.02 -3.26 -0.05
CA ILE A 26 -0.43 -4.30 0.88
C ILE A 26 0.63 -4.43 1.96
N CYS A 27 0.23 -4.49 3.23
CA CYS A 27 1.13 -4.81 4.34
C CYS A 27 0.75 -6.16 4.95
N ILE A 28 1.77 -7.01 5.09
CA ILE A 28 1.65 -8.33 5.72
C ILE A 28 2.07 -8.21 7.18
N HIS A 29 1.23 -8.73 8.06
CA HIS A 29 1.38 -8.75 9.50
C HIS A 29 1.22 -10.17 10.05
N HIS A 30 1.55 -10.34 11.33
CA HIS A 30 1.03 -11.43 12.14
C HIS A 30 0.49 -10.91 13.46
N THR A 31 -0.45 -11.66 14.02
CA THR A 31 -1.34 -11.14 15.05
C THR A 31 -0.72 -11.08 16.44
N VAL A 32 0.34 -11.84 16.69
CA VAL A 32 0.81 -12.19 18.05
C VAL A 32 -0.38 -12.72 18.88
N GLY A 33 -1.19 -13.58 18.25
CA GLY A 33 -2.41 -14.16 18.79
C GLY A 33 -2.76 -15.46 18.05
N GLY A 34 -3.07 -16.52 18.78
CA GLY A 34 -3.17 -17.88 18.23
C GLY A 34 -4.36 -18.14 17.29
N SER A 35 -5.29 -17.20 17.11
CA SER A 35 -6.45 -17.38 16.21
C SER A 35 -7.04 -16.06 15.70
N ALA A 36 -7.75 -16.14 14.57
CA ALA A 36 -8.53 -15.02 14.03
C ALA A 36 -9.54 -14.46 15.03
N GLU A 37 -10.26 -15.33 15.71
CA GLU A 37 -11.26 -14.96 16.69
C GLU A 37 -10.64 -14.26 17.91
N SER A 38 -9.48 -14.73 18.40
CA SER A 38 -8.78 -14.06 19.51
C SER A 38 -8.35 -12.63 19.17
N THR A 39 -7.85 -12.41 17.95
CA THR A 39 -7.44 -11.08 17.47
C THR A 39 -8.65 -10.18 17.26
N TYR A 40 -9.71 -10.69 16.64
CA TYR A 40 -10.97 -9.96 16.48
C TYR A 40 -11.53 -9.52 17.85
N ASN A 41 -11.57 -10.43 18.82
CA ASN A 41 -12.03 -10.13 20.17
C ASN A 41 -11.13 -9.10 20.86
N TRP A 42 -9.83 -9.08 20.58
CA TRP A 42 -8.93 -8.07 21.11
C TRP A 42 -9.25 -6.67 20.54
N TRP A 43 -9.30 -6.53 19.21
CA TRP A 43 -9.59 -5.24 18.57
C TRP A 43 -10.93 -4.66 19.01
N ARG A 44 -11.97 -5.49 19.17
CA ARG A 44 -13.27 -5.03 19.68
C ARG A 44 -13.27 -4.45 21.08
N ASN A 45 -12.22 -4.69 21.87
CA ASN A 45 -12.14 -4.29 23.27
C ASN A 45 -11.03 -3.27 23.54
N ASP A 46 -10.18 -2.93 22.56
CA ASP A 46 -9.02 -2.08 22.79
C ASP A 46 -9.31 -0.58 22.68
N SER A 47 -10.42 -0.18 22.05
CA SER A 47 -10.86 1.20 21.81
C SER A 47 -9.86 2.07 21.04
N GLN A 48 -8.88 1.46 20.36
CA GLN A 48 -7.78 2.15 19.68
C GLN A 48 -7.97 2.22 18.16
N MET A 49 -9.04 1.60 17.62
CA MET A 49 -9.27 1.48 16.18
C MET A 49 -8.06 0.87 15.47
N VAL A 50 -7.43 -0.11 16.11
CA VAL A 50 -6.34 -0.91 15.54
C VAL A 50 -6.97 -2.05 14.76
N GLY A 51 -6.47 -2.30 13.55
CA GLY A 51 -6.96 -3.41 12.76
C GLY A 51 -6.43 -3.44 11.33
N THR A 52 -6.65 -4.57 10.68
CA THR A 52 -6.34 -4.79 9.26
C THR A 52 -7.58 -5.25 8.51
N ALA A 53 -7.60 -5.09 7.18
CA ALA A 53 -8.79 -5.37 6.38
C ALA A 53 -9.10 -6.88 6.31
N TYR A 54 -8.08 -7.72 6.46
CA TYR A 54 -8.19 -9.17 6.35
C TYR A 54 -7.42 -9.88 7.45
N LEU A 55 -7.96 -11.02 7.87
CA LEU A 55 -7.31 -11.95 8.78
C LEU A 55 -7.39 -13.36 8.20
N ILE A 56 -6.26 -14.07 8.17
CA ILE A 56 -6.16 -15.46 7.72
C ILE A 56 -5.90 -16.37 8.94
N GLY A 57 -6.87 -17.22 9.26
CA GLY A 57 -6.75 -18.22 10.32
C GLY A 57 -5.72 -19.31 9.99
N ARG A 58 -5.25 -20.07 10.98
CA ARG A 58 -4.22 -21.13 10.80
C ARG A 58 -4.62 -22.19 9.77
N ASP A 59 -5.91 -22.44 9.62
CA ASP A 59 -6.48 -23.39 8.64
C ASP A 59 -6.61 -22.81 7.22
N GLY A 60 -6.13 -21.59 6.99
CA GLY A 60 -6.28 -20.88 5.72
C GLY A 60 -7.63 -20.18 5.55
N THR A 61 -8.54 -20.23 6.54
CA THR A 61 -9.82 -19.51 6.45
C THR A 61 -9.58 -18.01 6.36
N LEU A 62 -10.11 -17.38 5.32
CA LEU A 62 -10.01 -15.94 5.07
C LEU A 62 -11.23 -15.19 5.62
N TYR A 63 -10.96 -14.22 6.48
CA TYR A 63 -11.97 -13.30 7.03
C TYR A 63 -11.73 -11.89 6.49
N GLN A 64 -12.78 -11.25 5.97
CA GLN A 64 -12.81 -9.80 5.74
C GLN A 64 -13.33 -9.11 6.99
N ILE A 65 -12.47 -8.32 7.61
CA ILE A 65 -12.75 -7.61 8.87
C ILE A 65 -13.49 -6.30 8.60
N PHE A 66 -13.09 -5.60 7.53
CA PHE A 66 -13.80 -4.44 6.98
C PHE A 66 -13.49 -4.29 5.48
N ASP A 67 -14.24 -3.43 4.77
CA ASP A 67 -13.99 -3.16 3.33
C ASP A 67 -12.56 -2.62 3.14
N PRO A 68 -11.67 -3.24 2.34
CA PRO A 68 -10.30 -2.79 2.15
C PRO A 68 -10.14 -1.38 1.55
N GLU A 69 -11.21 -0.76 1.03
CA GLU A 69 -11.21 0.67 0.69
C GLU A 69 -11.10 1.58 1.92
N ASN A 70 -11.55 1.11 3.09
CA ASN A 70 -11.42 1.77 4.38
C ASN A 70 -10.05 1.48 5.02
N TRP A 71 -9.77 2.06 6.18
CA TRP A 71 -8.50 1.84 6.89
C TRP A 71 -8.67 1.91 8.41
N ALA A 72 -7.73 1.32 9.13
CA ALA A 72 -7.58 1.37 10.58
C ALA A 72 -6.10 1.56 10.90
N TRP A 73 -5.76 1.86 12.15
CA TRP A 73 -4.34 1.96 12.55
C TRP A 73 -3.72 0.56 12.53
N GLN A 74 -2.65 0.35 11.77
CA GLN A 74 -2.00 -0.96 11.63
C GLN A 74 -0.49 -0.92 11.91
N PHE A 75 0.16 0.24 11.75
CA PHE A 75 1.62 0.33 11.88
C PHE A 75 2.06 0.87 13.25
N GLY A 76 1.34 1.84 13.81
CA GLY A 76 1.74 2.50 15.06
C GLY A 76 3.06 3.28 14.90
N LEU A 77 3.16 4.05 13.81
CA LEU A 77 4.37 4.77 13.44
C LEU A 77 4.65 5.96 14.37
N PRO A 78 5.91 6.14 14.82
CA PRO A 78 6.36 7.35 15.51
C PRO A 78 6.77 8.44 14.50
N TRP A 79 5.92 8.71 13.50
CA TRP A 79 6.14 9.73 12.48
C TRP A 79 5.29 10.97 12.76
N GLU A 80 5.59 12.08 12.07
CA GLU A 80 4.71 13.25 12.06
C GLU A 80 3.29 12.85 11.67
N TYR A 81 2.30 13.48 12.31
CA TYR A 81 0.91 13.00 12.30
C TYR A 81 0.33 12.92 10.88
N GLU A 82 0.59 13.93 10.05
CA GLU A 82 0.13 14.01 8.67
C GLU A 82 0.76 12.91 7.81
N ASP A 83 2.08 12.71 7.93
CA ASP A 83 2.83 11.69 7.19
C ASP A 83 2.37 10.28 7.58
N LYS A 84 2.14 10.06 8.88
CA LYS A 84 1.60 8.81 9.41
C LYS A 84 0.25 8.48 8.78
N ILE A 85 -0.70 9.43 8.74
CA ILE A 85 -2.03 9.19 8.17
C ILE A 85 -1.95 8.87 6.68
N VAL A 86 -1.14 9.64 5.93
CA VAL A 86 -0.96 9.42 4.48
C VAL A 86 -0.40 8.01 4.22
N PHE A 87 0.52 7.55 5.06
CA PHE A 87 1.08 6.21 4.97
C PHE A 87 0.09 5.12 5.38
N GLU A 88 -0.60 5.26 6.52
CA GLU A 88 -1.49 4.21 7.04
C GLU A 88 -2.65 3.91 6.07
N LYS A 89 -3.31 4.95 5.56
CA LYS A 89 -4.55 4.79 4.77
C LYS A 89 -4.37 4.13 3.40
N ARG A 90 -3.16 4.19 2.84
CA ARG A 90 -2.86 3.69 1.48
C ARG A 90 -2.51 2.20 1.43
N PHE A 91 -2.31 1.57 2.59
CA PHE A 91 -2.02 0.14 2.68
C PHE A 91 -3.24 -0.67 3.10
N ILE A 92 -3.48 -1.78 2.39
CA ILE A 92 -4.39 -2.83 2.84
C ILE A 92 -3.59 -3.76 3.75
N GLY A 93 -3.90 -3.76 5.04
CA GLY A 93 -3.30 -4.69 5.99
C GLY A 93 -3.90 -6.09 5.86
N ILE A 94 -3.06 -7.12 6.00
CA ILE A 94 -3.45 -8.52 6.10
C ILE A 94 -2.73 -9.14 7.30
N GLU A 95 -3.49 -9.73 8.23
CA GLU A 95 -2.97 -10.41 9.41
C GLU A 95 -2.98 -11.94 9.23
N LEU A 96 -1.85 -12.58 9.54
CA LEU A 96 -1.76 -14.03 9.69
C LEU A 96 -1.92 -14.40 11.17
N ALA A 97 -2.88 -15.27 11.49
CA ALA A 97 -3.01 -15.80 12.84
C ALA A 97 -1.73 -16.56 13.23
N SER A 98 -0.95 -15.98 14.14
CA SER A 98 0.29 -16.55 14.64
C SER A 98 0.66 -15.93 15.98
N GLU A 99 1.27 -16.73 16.85
CA GLU A 99 1.73 -16.31 18.17
C GLU A 99 3.07 -15.55 18.12
N GLY A 100 3.70 -15.45 16.93
CA GLY A 100 4.88 -14.64 16.70
C GLY A 100 6.15 -15.23 17.31
N GLY A 101 6.95 -14.39 17.97
CA GLY A 101 8.19 -14.78 18.63
C GLY A 101 7.96 -15.68 19.85
N ILE A 102 8.82 -16.68 20.00
CA ILE A 102 8.68 -17.73 21.02
C ILE A 102 9.91 -17.72 21.94
N LEU A 103 9.67 -17.71 23.25
CA LEU A 103 10.73 -17.88 24.25
C LEU A 103 11.05 -19.36 24.43
N GLU A 104 12.33 -19.69 24.54
CA GLU A 104 12.78 -21.02 24.97
C GLU A 104 13.35 -20.94 26.39
N GLN A 105 12.88 -21.83 27.26
CA GLN A 105 13.47 -22.03 28.58
C GLN A 105 13.48 -23.53 28.93
N ASP A 106 14.67 -24.06 29.20
CA ASP A 106 14.89 -25.46 29.59
C ASP A 106 14.27 -26.49 28.60
N GLY A 107 14.31 -26.17 27.30
CA GLY A 107 13.73 -26.99 26.23
C GLY A 107 12.20 -26.93 26.13
N ILE A 108 11.56 -25.99 26.83
CA ILE A 108 10.12 -25.69 26.73
C ILE A 108 9.94 -24.34 26.05
N TYR A 109 8.97 -24.28 25.14
CA TYR A 109 8.69 -23.11 24.32
C TYR A 109 7.46 -22.36 24.82
N TYR A 110 7.51 -21.03 24.85
CA TYR A 110 6.45 -20.17 25.38
C TYR A 110 6.11 -18.99 24.47
N CYS A 111 4.83 -18.79 24.19
CA CYS A 111 4.33 -17.63 23.45
C CYS A 111 4.08 -16.39 24.34
N PHE A 112 3.85 -15.24 23.71
CA PHE A 112 3.45 -13.97 24.34
C PHE A 112 4.41 -13.45 25.43
N ASP A 113 5.70 -13.76 25.31
CA ASP A 113 6.75 -13.38 26.27
C ASP A 113 6.45 -13.78 27.72
N ARG A 114 5.70 -14.87 27.93
CA ARG A 114 5.22 -15.25 29.27
C ARG A 114 5.52 -16.70 29.54
N VAL A 115 6.29 -16.98 30.58
CA VAL A 115 6.58 -18.34 31.04
C VAL A 115 5.45 -18.84 31.94
N SER A 116 4.56 -19.66 31.40
CA SER A 116 3.45 -20.28 32.14
C SER A 116 2.92 -21.53 31.44
N PRO A 117 2.20 -22.43 32.13
CA PRO A 117 1.57 -23.58 31.48
C PRO A 117 0.56 -23.22 30.37
N LYS A 118 -0.03 -22.02 30.42
CA LYS A 118 -1.04 -21.56 29.44
C LYS A 118 -0.45 -21.03 28.14
N THR A 119 0.87 -20.82 28.12
CA THR A 119 1.60 -20.23 27.01
C THR A 119 2.58 -21.21 26.40
N VAL A 120 2.56 -22.48 26.83
CA VAL A 120 3.40 -23.53 26.25
C VAL A 120 3.01 -23.76 24.79
N LYS A 121 4.00 -23.73 23.90
CA LYS A 121 3.87 -24.01 22.47
C LYS A 121 4.46 -25.38 22.13
N PRO A 122 3.77 -26.23 21.34
CA PRO A 122 4.36 -27.48 20.87
C PRO A 122 5.55 -27.25 19.94
N ALA A 123 6.61 -28.06 20.12
CA ALA A 123 7.85 -27.94 19.34
C ALA A 123 7.68 -28.20 17.83
N ASN A 124 6.59 -28.87 17.42
CA ASN A 124 6.26 -29.14 16.02
C ASN A 124 5.41 -28.05 15.35
N GLU A 125 5.11 -26.96 16.06
CA GLU A 125 4.39 -25.79 15.54
C GLU A 125 5.30 -24.54 15.46
N ILE A 126 6.61 -24.71 15.62
CA ILE A 126 7.60 -23.65 15.63
C ILE A 126 8.71 -23.92 14.63
N PHE A 127 9.48 -22.89 14.30
CA PHE A 127 10.72 -23.02 13.55
C PHE A 127 11.85 -22.21 14.19
N ASP A 128 13.09 -22.67 14.01
CA ASP A 128 14.30 -21.89 14.30
C ASP A 128 14.65 -21.06 13.06
N ALA A 129 14.68 -19.74 13.20
CA ALA A 129 15.04 -18.80 12.13
C ALA A 129 16.51 -18.91 11.70
N GLY A 130 17.34 -19.65 12.46
CA GLY A 130 18.78 -19.79 12.25
C GLY A 130 19.59 -18.62 12.80
N MET A 131 18.94 -17.48 13.08
CA MET A 131 19.53 -16.24 13.56
C MET A 131 18.59 -15.52 14.53
N ASP A 132 19.16 -14.67 15.38
CA ASP A 132 18.35 -13.75 16.17
C ASP A 132 17.74 -12.69 15.25
N TYR A 133 16.42 -12.57 15.30
CA TYR A 133 15.65 -11.59 14.57
C TYR A 133 14.76 -10.83 15.53
N ARG A 134 15.16 -9.58 15.81
CA ARG A 134 14.35 -8.59 16.54
C ARG A 134 13.85 -9.10 17.90
N GLY A 135 14.75 -9.76 18.64
CA GLY A 135 14.49 -10.25 19.99
C GLY A 135 14.19 -11.76 20.08
N TYR A 136 13.99 -12.44 18.95
CA TYR A 136 13.63 -13.85 18.93
C TYR A 136 14.47 -14.65 17.94
N ARG A 137 14.73 -15.92 18.26
CA ARG A 137 15.31 -16.91 17.35
C ARG A 137 14.26 -17.93 16.89
N ILE A 138 13.36 -18.28 17.80
CA ILE A 138 12.28 -19.23 17.58
C ILE A 138 10.99 -18.47 17.33
N PHE A 139 10.22 -18.93 16.35
CA PHE A 139 8.94 -18.33 15.96
C PHE A 139 7.89 -19.41 15.75
N ASP A 140 6.63 -19.05 15.95
CA ASP A 140 5.48 -19.84 15.52
C ASP A 140 5.45 -19.94 13.98
N GLN A 141 5.18 -21.13 13.46
CA GLN A 141 5.17 -21.38 12.03
C GLN A 141 3.91 -20.82 11.36
N TYR A 142 4.04 -20.40 10.10
CA TYR A 142 2.88 -20.18 9.24
C TYR A 142 2.51 -21.47 8.55
N GLU A 143 1.23 -21.84 8.60
CA GLU A 143 0.75 -23.07 7.98
C GLU A 143 0.72 -22.94 6.45
N PRO A 144 0.95 -24.03 5.70
CA PRO A 144 0.92 -24.00 4.23
C PRO A 144 -0.40 -23.44 3.66
N GLU A 145 -1.53 -23.77 4.29
CA GLU A 145 -2.85 -23.27 3.91
C GLU A 145 -2.98 -21.75 4.13
N GLN A 146 -2.34 -21.19 5.17
CA GLN A 146 -2.27 -19.74 5.36
C GLN A 146 -1.53 -19.07 4.22
N VAL A 147 -0.36 -19.61 3.86
CA VAL A 147 0.48 -19.04 2.79
C VAL A 147 -0.22 -19.13 1.44
N ALA A 148 -0.91 -20.24 1.16
CA ALA A 148 -1.70 -20.41 -0.07
C ALA A 148 -2.84 -19.38 -0.17
N THR A 149 -3.62 -19.21 0.91
CA THR A 149 -4.68 -18.19 0.96
C THR A 149 -4.12 -16.78 0.82
N LEU A 150 -2.98 -16.48 1.45
CA LEU A 150 -2.33 -15.18 1.35
C LEU A 150 -1.92 -14.87 -0.10
N ILE A 151 -1.36 -15.85 -0.81
CA ILE A 151 -0.99 -15.72 -2.24
C ILE A 151 -2.21 -15.38 -3.09
N GLU A 152 -3.32 -16.12 -2.94
CA GLU A 152 -4.54 -15.86 -3.69
C GLU A 152 -5.14 -14.47 -3.37
N LEU A 153 -5.09 -14.06 -2.09
CA LEU A 153 -5.54 -12.75 -1.64
C LEU A 153 -4.69 -11.61 -2.20
N ILE A 154 -3.35 -11.71 -2.14
CA ILE A 154 -2.44 -10.70 -2.69
C ILE A 154 -2.72 -10.51 -4.19
N ASN A 155 -2.80 -11.59 -4.96
CA ASN A 155 -3.11 -11.50 -6.39
C ASN A 155 -4.45 -10.79 -6.66
N THR A 156 -5.49 -11.17 -5.91
CA THR A 156 -6.82 -10.57 -6.02
C THR A 156 -6.80 -9.07 -5.72
N LEU A 157 -6.07 -8.66 -4.67
CA LEU A 157 -5.97 -7.26 -4.27
C LEU A 157 -5.11 -6.45 -5.24
N CYS A 158 -4.01 -7.01 -5.74
CA CYS A 158 -3.21 -6.39 -6.80
C CYS A 158 -4.05 -6.09 -8.03
N ASP A 159 -4.84 -7.05 -8.50
CA ASP A 159 -5.69 -6.86 -9.69
C ASP A 159 -6.86 -5.90 -9.42
N ARG A 160 -7.49 -5.98 -8.25
CA ARG A 160 -8.62 -5.12 -7.90
C ARG A 160 -8.23 -3.66 -7.74
N PHE A 161 -7.06 -3.40 -7.13
CA PHE A 161 -6.62 -2.06 -6.74
C PHE A 161 -5.50 -1.49 -7.61
N ASP A 162 -5.07 -2.22 -8.64
CA ASP A 162 -3.92 -1.85 -9.49
C ASP A 162 -2.63 -1.63 -8.66
N ILE A 163 -2.43 -2.47 -7.63
CA ILE A 163 -1.26 -2.38 -6.74
C ILE A 163 -0.08 -3.07 -7.44
N PRO A 164 1.07 -2.38 -7.62
CA PRO A 164 2.25 -2.96 -8.25
C PRO A 164 2.74 -4.23 -7.53
N ARG A 165 3.04 -5.29 -8.29
CA ARG A 165 3.59 -6.56 -7.78
C ARG A 165 5.09 -6.44 -7.50
N ARG A 166 5.47 -5.54 -6.60
CA ARG A 166 6.87 -5.33 -6.22
C ARG A 166 7.06 -5.29 -4.71
N VAL A 167 8.21 -5.76 -4.26
CA VAL A 167 8.63 -5.87 -2.86
C VAL A 167 10.04 -5.31 -2.73
N PRO A 168 10.42 -4.66 -1.62
CA PRO A 168 11.82 -4.34 -1.37
C PRO A 168 12.72 -5.58 -1.44
N ALA A 169 13.89 -5.47 -2.06
CA ALA A 169 14.77 -6.60 -2.38
C ALA A 169 15.22 -7.41 -1.16
N GLU A 170 15.33 -6.75 0.00
CA GLU A 170 15.73 -7.36 1.26
C GLU A 170 14.57 -7.30 2.27
N PRO A 171 13.56 -8.17 2.15
CA PRO A 171 12.31 -8.05 2.89
C PRO A 171 12.44 -8.24 4.42
N MET A 172 13.62 -8.68 4.88
CA MET A 172 13.95 -8.82 6.29
C MET A 172 14.47 -7.50 6.92
N ASN A 173 14.93 -6.56 6.08
CA ASN A 173 15.53 -5.31 6.51
C ASN A 173 14.48 -4.29 6.96
N TYR A 174 14.95 -3.30 7.71
CA TYR A 174 14.17 -2.12 8.08
C TYR A 174 14.49 -0.99 7.08
N TYR A 175 13.44 -0.36 6.56
CA TYR A 175 13.50 0.76 5.61
C TYR A 175 12.85 2.04 6.18
N GLY A 176 11.82 1.91 7.00
CA GLY A 176 11.17 3.04 7.66
C GLY A 176 10.65 4.09 6.68
N GLN A 177 11.17 5.33 6.78
CA GLN A 177 10.69 6.44 5.96
C GLN A 177 11.05 6.34 4.47
N GLU A 178 12.00 5.48 4.10
CA GLU A 178 12.31 5.20 2.68
C GLU A 178 11.08 4.64 1.94
N LEU A 179 10.16 4.00 2.68
CA LEU A 179 8.94 3.47 2.12
C LEU A 179 7.84 4.53 1.92
N LYS A 180 8.03 5.80 2.31
CA LYS A 180 6.98 6.84 2.21
C LYS A 180 6.33 6.89 0.81
N GLY A 181 7.14 6.82 -0.25
CA GLY A 181 6.70 6.80 -1.65
C GLY A 181 6.61 5.40 -2.28
N PHE A 182 6.88 4.33 -1.53
CA PHE A 182 6.89 2.96 -2.07
C PHE A 182 5.46 2.46 -2.30
N HIS A 183 5.17 1.96 -3.50
CA HIS A 183 3.91 1.28 -3.84
C HIS A 183 4.17 -0.20 -4.05
N GLY A 184 3.35 -1.08 -3.51
CA GLY A 184 3.54 -2.52 -3.62
C GLY A 184 3.32 -3.26 -2.31
N ILE A 185 4.01 -4.38 -2.13
CA ILE A 185 3.82 -5.27 -0.98
C ILE A 185 4.99 -5.11 -0.02
N ILE A 186 4.68 -4.96 1.27
CA ILE A 186 5.66 -4.82 2.36
C ILE A 186 5.29 -5.71 3.54
N GLY A 187 6.26 -5.96 4.42
CA GLY A 187 6.03 -6.49 5.76
C GLY A 187 6.12 -5.39 6.81
N HIS A 188 5.42 -5.54 7.94
CA HIS A 188 5.43 -4.54 9.01
C HIS A 188 6.84 -4.24 9.56
N ALA A 189 7.66 -5.28 9.62
CA ALA A 189 9.07 -5.25 9.98
C ALA A 189 9.89 -4.28 9.09
N MET A 190 9.49 -4.10 7.83
CA MET A 190 10.14 -3.14 6.94
C MET A 190 9.88 -1.69 7.37
N VAL A 191 8.77 -1.43 8.07
CA VAL A 191 8.34 -0.08 8.48
C VAL A 191 8.71 0.26 9.92
N ARG A 192 8.78 -0.74 10.80
CA ARG A 192 9.14 -0.57 12.22
C ARG A 192 10.25 -1.51 12.64
N LYS A 193 11.35 -0.96 13.18
CA LYS A 193 12.55 -1.71 13.56
C LYS A 193 12.31 -2.69 14.71
N ASP A 194 11.38 -2.39 15.61
CA ASP A 194 11.07 -3.19 16.79
C ASP A 194 10.05 -4.32 16.52
N LYS A 195 9.44 -4.33 15.34
CA LYS A 195 8.41 -5.31 14.96
C LYS A 195 9.00 -6.52 14.26
N SER A 196 8.57 -7.72 14.58
CA SER A 196 9.11 -8.97 14.00
C SER A 196 8.18 -9.65 12.99
N ASP A 197 7.10 -8.97 12.58
CA ASP A 197 6.11 -9.46 11.63
C ASP A 197 6.30 -8.92 10.20
N PRO A 198 6.10 -9.73 9.15
CA PRO A 198 5.95 -11.18 9.19
C PRO A 198 7.23 -11.86 9.69
N ALA A 199 7.07 -13.05 10.28
CA ALA A 199 8.16 -13.82 10.87
C ALA A 199 9.21 -14.21 9.80
N PRO A 200 10.49 -14.40 10.19
CA PRO A 200 11.59 -14.78 9.30
C PRO A 200 11.51 -16.23 8.81
N MET A 201 10.32 -16.73 8.46
CA MET A 201 10.12 -18.12 8.08
C MET A 201 10.89 -18.44 6.78
N PRO A 202 11.76 -19.47 6.78
CA PRO A 202 12.54 -19.82 5.60
C PRO A 202 11.66 -20.03 4.36
N GLY A 203 12.00 -19.34 3.26
CA GLY A 203 11.29 -19.45 1.98
C GLY A 203 9.91 -18.78 1.95
N PHE A 204 9.47 -18.07 3.00
CA PHE A 204 8.17 -17.38 2.99
C PHE A 204 8.07 -16.35 1.86
N TRP A 205 9.04 -15.44 1.78
CA TRP A 205 9.08 -14.41 0.73
C TRP A 205 9.31 -15.01 -0.67
N ASP A 206 10.03 -16.12 -0.79
CA ASP A 206 10.19 -16.83 -2.07
C ASP A 206 8.89 -17.47 -2.55
N GLN A 207 8.08 -18.02 -1.63
CA GLN A 207 6.75 -18.53 -1.96
C GLN A 207 5.83 -17.41 -2.45
N LEU A 208 5.83 -16.25 -1.78
CA LEU A 208 5.08 -15.09 -2.24
C LEU A 208 5.59 -14.58 -3.58
N ARG A 209 6.92 -14.54 -3.79
CA ARG A 209 7.53 -14.16 -5.04
C ARG A 209 7.01 -14.99 -6.20
N ASN A 210 7.03 -16.31 -6.05
CA ASN A 210 6.63 -17.25 -7.09
C ASN A 210 5.11 -17.29 -7.25
N GLY A 211 4.35 -17.21 -6.17
CA GLY A 211 2.89 -17.32 -6.18
C GLY A 211 2.18 -16.06 -6.67
N CYS A 212 2.81 -14.90 -6.53
CA CYS A 212 2.22 -13.61 -6.89
C CYS A 212 2.97 -12.87 -8.01
N ASP A 213 3.96 -13.52 -8.64
CA ASP A 213 4.85 -12.93 -9.66
C ASP A 213 5.49 -11.62 -9.19
N LEU A 214 6.03 -11.61 -7.97
CA LEU A 214 6.59 -10.39 -7.37
C LEU A 214 7.98 -10.07 -7.91
N GLU A 215 8.19 -8.81 -8.23
CA GLU A 215 9.49 -8.25 -8.53
C GLU A 215 10.15 -7.74 -7.24
N PHE A 216 11.36 -8.24 -6.95
CA PHE A 216 12.13 -7.81 -5.78
C PHE A 216 13.05 -6.68 -6.23
N ILE A 217 12.75 -5.47 -5.76
CA ILE A 217 13.36 -4.24 -6.23
C ILE A 217 14.24 -3.60 -5.17
N ASP A 218 15.42 -3.15 -5.55
CA ASP A 218 16.29 -2.36 -4.69
C ASP A 218 15.63 -0.99 -4.49
N THR A 219 15.09 -0.71 -3.32
CA THR A 219 14.33 0.53 -3.08
C THR A 219 15.16 1.80 -3.24
N GLU A 220 16.49 1.70 -3.23
CA GLU A 220 17.39 2.83 -3.50
C GLU A 220 17.78 2.92 -4.98
N LYS A 221 18.03 1.79 -5.68
CA LYS A 221 18.40 1.80 -7.12
C LYS A 221 17.21 1.79 -8.08
N ASP A 222 16.12 1.14 -7.69
CA ASP A 222 14.83 1.04 -8.38
C ASP A 222 13.78 1.98 -7.77
N ARG A 223 14.20 2.85 -6.84
CA ARG A 223 13.60 4.19 -6.82
C ARG A 223 13.64 4.61 -8.29
N PRO A 224 12.51 4.90 -8.96
CA PRO A 224 12.61 5.55 -10.26
C PRO A 224 13.60 6.66 -10.01
N LEU A 225 14.67 6.72 -10.82
CA LEU A 225 15.55 7.85 -10.78
C LEU A 225 14.60 9.05 -10.81
N MET A 226 14.40 9.68 -9.65
CA MET A 226 14.46 11.11 -9.59
C MET A 226 15.91 11.38 -9.96
N GLU A 227 16.23 11.19 -11.25
CA GLU A 227 17.09 12.10 -11.94
C GLU A 227 16.52 13.43 -11.50
N ASN A 228 17.25 14.07 -10.60
CA ASN A 228 17.12 15.49 -10.34
C ASN A 228 17.43 16.18 -11.67
N GLN A 229 16.47 16.14 -12.56
CA GLN A 229 15.97 17.31 -13.23
C GLN A 229 14.49 17.35 -12.90
N THR A 230 14.17 17.60 -11.62
CA THR A 230 12.98 18.41 -11.36
C THR A 230 13.13 19.61 -12.26
N MET A 231 12.16 19.87 -13.13
CA MET A 231 12.21 21.03 -14.01
C MET A 231 12.63 22.25 -13.19
N SER A 232 13.72 22.91 -13.60
CA SER A 232 14.15 24.16 -12.98
C SER A 232 13.04 25.21 -13.10
N GLU A 233 13.06 26.25 -12.25
CA GLU A 233 12.08 27.35 -12.35
C GLU A 233 12.05 27.94 -13.78
N GLN A 234 13.20 28.04 -14.44
CA GLN A 234 13.30 28.52 -15.83
C GLN A 234 12.62 27.59 -16.83
N GLU A 235 12.73 26.27 -16.66
CA GLU A 235 12.07 25.28 -17.52
C GLU A 235 10.55 25.27 -17.27
N ILE A 236 10.12 25.44 -16.02
CA ILE A 236 8.70 25.55 -15.64
C ILE A 236 8.07 26.78 -16.30
N ASP A 237 8.74 27.93 -16.19
CA ASP A 237 8.30 29.19 -16.79
C ASP A 237 8.23 29.06 -18.32
N SER A 238 9.27 28.49 -18.94
CA SER A 238 9.30 28.25 -20.38
C SER A 238 8.16 27.33 -20.84
N LEU A 239 7.92 26.22 -20.13
CA LEU A 239 6.83 25.30 -20.43
C LEU A 239 5.46 25.96 -20.25
N PHE A 240 5.30 26.82 -19.24
CA PHE A 240 4.07 27.58 -19.05
C PHE A 240 3.82 28.53 -20.23
N GLU A 241 4.83 29.27 -20.68
CA GLU A 241 4.73 30.15 -21.85
C GLU A 241 4.37 29.38 -23.14
N GLU A 242 4.99 28.22 -23.36
CA GLU A 242 4.66 27.34 -24.48
C GLU A 242 3.21 26.86 -24.42
N ASN A 243 2.76 26.41 -23.25
CA ASN A 243 1.39 25.96 -23.03
C ASN A 243 0.38 27.09 -23.28
N VAL A 244 0.68 28.32 -22.83
CA VAL A 244 -0.19 29.49 -23.06
C VAL A 244 -0.37 29.76 -24.55
N LYS A 245 0.65 29.58 -25.38
CA LYS A 245 0.54 29.75 -26.84
C LYS A 245 -0.47 28.78 -27.46
N GLU A 246 -0.53 27.54 -26.99
CA GLU A 246 -1.52 26.55 -27.44
C GLU A 246 -2.92 26.85 -26.89
N LEU A 247 -3.02 27.24 -25.62
CA LEU A 247 -4.30 27.61 -25.01
C LEU A 247 -4.97 28.80 -25.72
N ASN A 248 -4.17 29.78 -26.15
CA ASN A 248 -4.67 30.95 -26.87
C ASN A 248 -5.22 30.63 -28.28
N LYS A 249 -4.96 29.44 -28.81
CA LYS A 249 -5.57 28.99 -30.08
C LYS A 249 -6.97 28.41 -29.86
N MET A 250 -7.29 27.96 -28.65
CA MET A 250 -8.57 27.31 -28.37
C MET A 250 -9.68 28.33 -28.17
N ASN A 251 -10.94 27.86 -28.20
CA ASN A 251 -12.05 28.64 -27.68
C ASN A 251 -11.75 29.11 -26.25
N VAL A 252 -12.05 30.38 -25.92
CA VAL A 252 -11.69 31.01 -24.63
C VAL A 252 -12.12 30.19 -23.41
N SER A 253 -13.33 29.62 -23.44
CA SER A 253 -13.86 28.83 -22.33
C SER A 253 -13.14 27.47 -22.22
N ALA A 254 -12.85 26.83 -23.36
CA ALA A 254 -12.11 25.59 -23.41
C ALA A 254 -10.65 25.78 -22.95
N GLY A 255 -9.99 26.84 -23.41
CA GLY A 255 -8.64 27.19 -22.96
C GLY A 255 -8.57 27.47 -21.45
N SER A 256 -9.59 28.13 -20.89
CA SER A 256 -9.67 28.40 -19.44
C SER A 256 -9.81 27.10 -18.61
N MET A 257 -10.59 26.13 -19.09
CA MET A 257 -10.71 24.82 -18.45
C MET A 257 -9.38 24.04 -18.45
N VAL A 258 -8.67 24.03 -19.59
CA VAL A 258 -7.35 23.38 -19.69
C VAL A 258 -6.32 24.10 -18.82
N LYS A 259 -6.37 25.42 -18.72
CA LYS A 259 -5.54 26.19 -17.78
C LYS A 259 -5.81 25.79 -16.33
N GLY A 260 -7.07 25.63 -15.94
CA GLY A 260 -7.45 25.17 -14.59
C GLY A 260 -6.91 23.77 -14.27
N LEU A 261 -6.93 22.85 -15.25
CA LEU A 261 -6.29 21.54 -15.12
C LEU A 261 -4.79 21.66 -14.85
N ILE A 262 -4.07 22.48 -15.62
CA ILE A 262 -2.61 22.70 -15.43
C ILE A 262 -2.32 23.25 -14.03
N GLN A 263 -3.09 24.25 -13.58
CA GLN A 263 -2.92 24.82 -12.24
C GLN A 263 -3.13 23.77 -11.13
N GLU A 264 -4.14 22.92 -11.27
CA GLU A 264 -4.39 21.84 -10.31
C GLU A 264 -3.34 20.72 -10.35
N LEU A 265 -2.73 20.44 -11.51
CA LEU A 265 -1.61 19.50 -11.62
C LEU A 265 -0.35 20.00 -10.89
N GLN A 266 -0.20 21.32 -10.74
CA GLN A 266 0.94 21.97 -10.11
C GLN A 266 0.70 22.37 -8.64
N ARG A 267 -0.56 22.32 -8.18
CA ARG A 267 -0.95 22.76 -6.83
C ARG A 267 -0.34 21.89 -5.72
N ASN A 268 -0.03 22.50 -4.56
CA ASN A 268 0.42 21.83 -3.34
C ASN A 268 1.59 20.85 -3.55
N ASN A 269 2.63 21.25 -4.30
CA ASN A 269 3.80 20.42 -4.62
C ASN A 269 3.48 19.09 -5.33
N ARG A 270 2.35 19.00 -6.06
CA ARG A 270 2.06 17.85 -6.93
C ARG A 270 3.07 17.69 -8.07
N GLY A 271 3.78 18.75 -8.45
CA GLY A 271 4.92 18.72 -9.38
C GLY A 271 4.63 18.01 -10.70
N THR A 272 3.39 18.09 -11.19
CA THR A 272 2.98 17.39 -12.41
C THR A 272 2.89 18.35 -13.58
N TYR A 273 3.67 18.06 -14.62
CA TYR A 273 3.85 18.94 -15.77
C TYR A 273 3.48 18.21 -17.06
N ILE A 274 2.74 18.91 -17.92
CA ILE A 274 2.37 18.44 -19.27
C ILE A 274 2.72 19.52 -20.28
N ARG A 275 3.12 19.10 -21.49
CA ARG A 275 3.33 19.97 -22.64
C ARG A 275 2.12 19.86 -23.56
N LEU A 276 1.46 20.97 -23.80
CA LEU A 276 0.34 21.07 -24.73
C LEU A 276 0.86 21.20 -26.16
N ARG A 277 0.12 20.63 -27.10
CA ARG A 277 0.40 20.76 -28.55
C ARG A 277 -0.84 20.47 -29.37
N ASN A 278 -0.80 20.91 -30.63
CA ASN A 278 -1.83 20.62 -31.63
C ASN A 278 -3.24 21.02 -31.12
N ALA A 279 -3.36 22.19 -30.48
CA ALA A 279 -4.66 22.76 -30.16
C ALA A 279 -5.45 23.00 -31.44
N VAL A 280 -6.73 22.61 -31.43
CA VAL A 280 -7.65 22.93 -32.53
C VAL A 280 -8.04 24.40 -32.43
N GLU A 281 -7.79 25.17 -33.50
CA GLU A 281 -8.08 26.60 -33.58
C GLU A 281 -9.59 26.87 -33.38
N GLU A 282 -9.91 27.80 -32.47
CA GLU A 282 -11.26 28.09 -31.96
C GLU A 282 -12.04 26.84 -31.47
N GLY A 283 -11.31 25.76 -31.21
CA GLY A 283 -11.86 24.44 -30.90
C GLY A 283 -11.79 24.08 -29.42
N HIS A 284 -12.18 22.83 -29.13
CA HIS A 284 -12.31 22.28 -27.77
C HIS A 284 -11.41 21.07 -27.53
N GLN A 285 -10.51 20.77 -28.47
CA GLN A 285 -9.62 19.61 -28.41
C GLN A 285 -8.17 20.05 -28.45
N ILE A 286 -7.34 19.39 -27.64
CA ILE A 286 -5.90 19.64 -27.58
C ILE A 286 -5.16 18.34 -27.24
N SER A 287 -3.96 18.19 -27.79
CA SER A 287 -3.07 17.08 -27.47
C SER A 287 -2.09 17.49 -26.38
N TYR A 288 -1.55 16.51 -25.66
CA TYR A 288 -0.53 16.76 -24.66
C TYR A 288 0.47 15.62 -24.57
N ASP A 289 1.68 15.95 -24.16
CA ASP A 289 2.70 15.01 -23.72
C ASP A 289 2.90 15.17 -22.21
N PHE A 290 3.10 14.05 -21.53
CA PHE A 290 3.51 14.06 -20.13
C PHE A 290 4.99 14.43 -20.03
N VAL A 291 5.33 15.35 -19.12
CA VAL A 291 6.71 15.85 -18.93
C VAL A 291 7.30 15.29 -17.64
N GLU A 292 6.66 15.54 -16.50
CA GLU A 292 7.16 15.16 -15.17
C GLU A 292 5.98 15.00 -14.17
N GLY A 293 6.19 14.23 -13.09
CA GLY A 293 5.26 14.09 -11.95
C GLY A 293 4.39 12.83 -11.97
N ASP A 294 3.12 12.93 -11.57
CA ASP A 294 2.18 11.81 -11.54
C ASP A 294 1.22 11.86 -12.74
N LYS A 295 1.49 11.01 -13.73
CA LYS A 295 0.71 10.91 -14.97
C LYS A 295 -0.76 10.54 -14.75
N SER A 296 -1.09 9.85 -13.65
CA SER A 296 -2.46 9.45 -13.34
C SER A 296 -3.35 10.67 -13.03
N LEU A 297 -2.76 11.78 -12.56
CA LEU A 297 -3.48 12.99 -12.17
C LEU A 297 -4.18 13.67 -13.35
N VAL A 298 -3.63 13.59 -14.56
CA VAL A 298 -4.18 14.29 -15.73
C VAL A 298 -5.61 13.81 -16.02
N LYS A 299 -5.81 12.49 -16.05
CA LYS A 299 -7.14 11.91 -16.26
C LYS A 299 -8.04 12.14 -15.04
N ARG A 300 -7.52 11.98 -13.82
CA ARG A 300 -8.29 12.12 -12.59
C ARG A 300 -8.84 13.54 -12.40
N ILE A 301 -7.96 14.54 -12.42
CA ILE A 301 -8.33 15.95 -12.24
C ILE A 301 -9.17 16.43 -13.41
N GLY A 302 -8.81 16.08 -14.65
CA GLY A 302 -9.60 16.53 -15.79
C GLY A 302 -11.01 15.91 -15.82
N THR A 303 -11.19 14.68 -15.34
CA THR A 303 -12.54 14.11 -15.13
C THR A 303 -13.30 14.91 -14.07
N ALA A 304 -12.67 15.25 -12.94
CA ALA A 304 -13.27 16.05 -11.88
C ALA A 304 -13.63 17.48 -12.32
N LEU A 305 -12.83 18.07 -13.22
CA LEU A 305 -13.10 19.37 -13.84
C LEU A 305 -14.16 19.31 -14.95
N GLY A 306 -14.71 18.14 -15.26
CA GLY A 306 -15.83 17.99 -16.19
C GLY A 306 -15.44 17.92 -17.67
N PHE A 307 -14.21 17.54 -17.99
CA PHE A 307 -13.79 17.30 -19.38
C PHE A 307 -14.69 16.23 -20.03
N LYS A 308 -14.93 16.38 -21.34
CA LYS A 308 -15.75 15.44 -22.12
C LYS A 308 -15.04 14.10 -22.29
N ASN A 309 -13.76 14.14 -22.62
CA ASN A 309 -12.94 12.95 -22.81
C ASN A 309 -11.46 13.25 -22.51
N ILE A 310 -10.77 12.33 -21.84
CA ILE A 310 -9.32 12.39 -21.62
C ILE A 310 -8.74 11.01 -21.90
N THR A 311 -7.80 10.99 -22.84
CA THR A 311 -7.04 9.81 -23.24
C THR A 311 -5.57 10.01 -22.87
N LYS A 312 -4.71 9.05 -23.23
CA LYS A 312 -3.28 9.09 -22.89
C LYS A 312 -2.50 10.31 -23.38
N ASN A 313 -3.00 11.00 -24.41
CA ASN A 313 -2.29 12.09 -25.11
C ASN A 313 -3.22 13.16 -25.69
N LYS A 314 -4.51 13.11 -25.36
CA LYS A 314 -5.51 14.05 -25.90
C LYS A 314 -6.61 14.31 -24.87
N MET A 315 -7.04 15.55 -24.81
CA MET A 315 -8.13 16.00 -23.96
C MET A 315 -9.15 16.81 -24.77
N GLU A 316 -10.42 16.64 -24.44
CA GLU A 316 -11.56 17.30 -25.06
C GLU A 316 -12.42 17.95 -23.97
N VAL A 317 -12.63 19.25 -24.11
CA VAL A 317 -13.54 20.04 -23.27
C VAL A 317 -14.95 19.92 -23.85
N ARG A 318 -15.98 19.96 -23.00
CA ARG A 318 -17.37 20.01 -23.47
C ARG A 318 -17.60 21.33 -24.21
N ASN A 319 -18.26 21.28 -25.35
CA ASN A 319 -18.81 22.49 -25.96
C ASN A 319 -19.94 22.96 -25.04
N GLY A 320 -19.80 24.19 -24.52
CA GLY A 320 -20.88 24.88 -23.80
C GLY A 320 -22.06 25.19 -24.70
#